data_AF-A0A7J6QW92-F1
#
_entry.id   AF-A0A7J6QW92-F1
#
_cell.length_a   1.000
_cell.length_b   1.000
_cell.length_c   1.000
_cell.angle_alpha   90.00
_cell.angle_beta   90.00
_cell.angle_gamma   90.00
#
_symmetry.space_group_name_H-M   'P 1'
#
loop_
_entity.id
_entity.type
_entity.pdbx_description
1 polymer ?
#
loop_
_entity_poly.entity_id
_entity_poly.type
_entity_poly.pdbx_seq_one_letter_code
_entity_poly.pdbx_strand_id
1 'polypeptide(L)'
;DTDLNSPEGAAVAADMNFTTDLDDFGRVRSVELKENGSNIRVTEENKREYVHLVCQHKMTQAVRPQLNAFLKGFNELIPSDLLGRMFDDRELELLISGLPTIDVEDWRKNTIYVNYTKDSDQIV
;
A
#
# COMPACT_ATOMS: atom_id res chain seq x y z
N ASP A 1 -12.35 4.73 3.99
CA ASP A 1 -13.14 3.48 3.97
C ASP A 1 -14.49 3.72 3.33
N THR A 2 -14.56 3.55 2.01
CA THR A 2 -15.85 3.54 1.31
C THR A 2 -15.95 2.19 0.63
N ASP A 3 -16.78 1.31 1.17
CA ASP A 3 -17.07 0.02 0.55
C ASP A 3 -17.76 0.29 -0.79
N LEU A 4 -17.02 0.11 -1.88
CA LEU A 4 -17.51 0.35 -3.23
C LEU A 4 -18.58 -0.66 -3.66
N ASN A 5 -18.86 -1.72 -2.89
CA ASN A 5 -19.96 -2.66 -3.15
C ASN A 5 -21.25 -2.31 -2.39
N SER A 6 -21.22 -1.29 -1.52
CA SER A 6 -22.43 -0.73 -0.91
C SER A 6 -23.20 0.12 -1.94
N PRO A 7 -24.55 0.23 -1.85
CA PRO A 7 -25.33 1.14 -2.69
C PRO A 7 -24.85 2.61 -2.66
N GLU A 8 -24.24 3.06 -1.56
CA GLU A 8 -23.58 4.38 -1.49
C GLU A 8 -22.23 4.38 -2.24
N GLY A 9 -21.47 3.30 -2.17
CA GLY A 9 -20.22 3.12 -2.91
C GLY A 9 -20.43 3.02 -4.43
N ALA A 10 -21.56 2.46 -4.87
CA ALA A 10 -21.96 2.40 -6.28
C ALA A 10 -22.31 3.78 -6.84
N ALA A 11 -22.93 4.66 -6.04
CA ALA A 11 -23.20 6.04 -6.42
C ALA A 11 -21.90 6.87 -6.55
N VAL A 12 -20.94 6.63 -5.65
CA VAL A 12 -19.60 7.23 -5.75
C VAL A 12 -18.84 6.70 -6.97
N ALA A 13 -18.94 5.40 -7.27
CA ALA A 13 -18.32 4.79 -8.44
C ALA A 13 -18.89 5.25 -9.78
N ALA A 14 -20.18 5.59 -9.82
CA ALA A 14 -20.84 6.08 -11.04
C ALA A 14 -20.26 7.40 -11.58
N ASP A 15 -19.54 8.15 -10.74
CA ASP A 15 -18.88 9.41 -11.11
C ASP A 15 -17.34 9.33 -11.06
N MET A 16 -16.77 8.12 -10.95
CA MET A 16 -15.33 7.91 -11.03
C MET A 16 -14.89 7.66 -12.47
N ASN A 17 -13.83 8.37 -12.89
CA ASN A 17 -13.06 8.07 -14.09
C ASN A 17 -11.70 7.48 -13.70
N PHE A 18 -10.92 7.00 -14.66
CA PHE A 18 -9.56 6.48 -14.44
C PHE A 18 -8.55 7.62 -14.21
N THR A 19 -8.82 8.45 -13.21
CA THR A 19 -8.01 9.56 -12.75
C THR A 19 -7.85 9.48 -11.24
N THR A 20 -6.74 10.00 -10.71
CA THR A 20 -6.52 10.11 -9.27
C THR A 20 -5.92 11.47 -8.93
N ASP A 21 -6.25 11.98 -7.75
CA ASP A 21 -5.72 13.24 -7.28
C ASP A 21 -4.40 13.02 -6.53
N LEU A 22 -3.40 13.79 -6.90
CA LEU A 22 -2.08 13.82 -6.29
C LEU A 22 -1.88 15.17 -5.61
N ASP A 23 -1.59 15.15 -4.31
CA ASP A 23 -1.23 16.35 -3.56
C ASP A 23 0.28 16.59 -3.66
N ASP A 24 0.65 17.65 -4.39
CA ASP A 24 2.02 18.10 -4.57
C ASP A 24 2.25 19.38 -3.74
N PHE A 25 2.66 19.20 -2.49
CA PHE A 25 2.95 20.29 -1.53
C PHE A 25 1.80 21.31 -1.39
N GLY A 26 0.56 20.83 -1.26
CA GLY A 26 -0.64 21.66 -1.09
C GLY A 26 -1.32 22.06 -2.40
N ARG A 27 -0.86 21.53 -3.54
CA ARG A 27 -1.54 21.66 -4.84
C ARG A 27 -2.09 20.30 -5.27
N VAL A 28 -3.41 20.20 -5.32
CA VAL A 28 -4.09 19.02 -5.86
C VAL A 28 -4.01 19.04 -7.39
N ARG A 29 -3.37 18.03 -7.95
CA ARG A 29 -3.31 17.80 -9.40
C ARG A 29 -3.99 16.47 -9.72
N SER A 30 -4.91 16.47 -10.68
CA SER A 30 -5.48 15.25 -11.20
C SER A 30 -4.52 14.59 -12.22
N VAL A 31 -4.31 13.29 -12.08
CA VAL A 31 -3.42 12.48 -12.91
C VAL A 31 -4.21 11.33 -13.52
N GLU A 32 -4.06 11.10 -14.81
CA GLU A 32 -4.66 9.95 -15.48
C GLU A 32 -3.92 8.66 -15.11
N LEU A 33 -4.67 7.63 -14.72
CA LEU A 33 -4.14 6.32 -14.34
C LEU A 33 -3.78 5.46 -15.56
N LYS A 34 -4.40 5.75 -16.70
CA LYS A 34 -4.13 5.13 -18.00
C LYS A 34 -4.36 6.14 -19.11
N GLU A 35 -3.94 5.80 -20.33
CA GLU A 35 -4.15 6.65 -21.50
C GLU A 35 -5.64 7.00 -21.65
N ASN A 36 -5.93 8.30 -21.74
CA ASN A 36 -7.29 8.83 -21.86
C ASN A 36 -8.18 8.48 -20.65
N GLY A 37 -7.58 8.30 -19.47
CA GLY A 37 -8.26 7.84 -18.26
C GLY A 37 -9.40 8.76 -17.81
N SER A 38 -9.29 10.07 -18.07
CA SER A 38 -10.33 11.05 -17.78
C SER A 38 -11.65 10.80 -18.52
N ASN A 39 -11.62 10.10 -19.66
CA ASN A 39 -12.79 9.78 -20.47
C ASN A 39 -13.28 8.34 -20.26
N ILE A 40 -12.58 7.55 -19.44
CA ILE A 40 -12.93 6.15 -19.18
C ILE A 40 -13.59 6.08 -17.81
N ARG A 41 -14.88 5.73 -17.79
CA ARG A 41 -15.64 5.54 -16.55
C ARG A 41 -15.28 4.23 -15.87
N VAL A 42 -15.29 4.27 -14.54
CA VAL A 42 -15.19 3.07 -13.72
C VAL A 42 -16.54 2.35 -13.72
N THR A 43 -16.51 1.06 -14.04
CA THR A 43 -17.65 0.14 -14.03
C THR A 43 -17.30 -1.07 -13.16
N GLU A 44 -18.29 -1.88 -12.76
CA GLU A 44 -18.01 -3.06 -11.93
C GLU A 44 -17.05 -4.06 -12.60
N GLU A 45 -17.05 -4.15 -13.93
CA GLU A 45 -16.15 -5.00 -14.68
C GLU A 45 -14.70 -4.52 -14.67
N ASN A 46 -14.48 -3.19 -14.68
CA ASN A 46 -13.15 -2.58 -14.75
C ASN A 46 -12.62 -2.03 -13.40
N LYS A 47 -13.44 -2.11 -12.35
CA LYS A 47 -13.14 -1.65 -10.98
C LYS A 47 -11.86 -2.26 -10.40
N ARG A 48 -11.61 -3.55 -10.68
CA ARG A 48 -10.37 -4.22 -10.25
C ARG A 48 -9.12 -3.59 -10.87
N GLU A 49 -9.20 -3.23 -12.15
CA GLU A 49 -8.14 -2.53 -12.87
C GLU A 49 -7.91 -1.14 -12.26
N TYR A 50 -9.00 -0.40 -12.00
CA TYR A 50 -8.92 0.91 -11.35
C TYR A 50 -8.22 0.83 -9.99
N VAL A 51 -8.63 -0.11 -9.12
CA VAL A 51 -8.00 -0.29 -7.79
C VAL A 51 -6.52 -0.64 -7.93
N HIS A 52 -6.16 -1.51 -8.87
CA HIS A 52 -4.76 -1.87 -9.12
C HIS A 52 -3.92 -0.65 -9.54
N LEU A 53 -4.42 0.15 -10.49
CA LEU A 53 -3.73 1.34 -10.96
C LEU A 53 -3.62 2.43 -9.89
N VAL A 54 -4.66 2.63 -9.08
CA VAL A 54 -4.62 3.57 -7.93
C VAL A 54 -3.56 3.13 -6.92
N CYS A 55 -3.55 1.85 -6.54
CA CYS A 55 -2.53 1.31 -5.63
C CYS A 55 -1.12 1.49 -6.20
N GLN A 56 -0.91 1.13 -7.46
CA GLN A 56 0.38 1.29 -8.12
C GLN A 56 0.83 2.76 -8.14
N HIS A 57 -0.08 3.68 -8.46
CA HIS A 57 0.20 5.10 -8.50
C HIS A 57 0.62 5.64 -7.13
N LYS A 58 -0.17 5.32 -6.08
CA LYS A 58 0.11 5.76 -4.70
C LYS A 58 1.39 5.19 -4.13
N MET A 59 1.71 3.92 -4.40
CA MET A 59 2.90 3.27 -3.85
C MET A 59 4.19 3.66 -4.57
N THR A 60 4.14 3.89 -5.90
CA THR A 60 5.38 3.99 -6.70
C THR A 60 5.50 5.27 -7.53
N GLN A 61 4.40 5.78 -8.09
CA GLN A 61 4.48 6.87 -9.06
C GLN A 61 4.56 8.24 -8.37
N ALA A 62 3.85 8.43 -7.26
CA ALA A 62 3.84 9.69 -6.52
C ALA A 62 5.22 10.10 -5.97
N VAL A 63 6.06 9.12 -5.64
CA VAL A 63 7.39 9.32 -5.05
C VAL A 63 8.51 8.78 -5.94
N ARG A 64 8.23 8.56 -7.23
CA ARG A 64 9.15 7.88 -8.16
C ARG A 64 10.52 8.56 -8.26
N PRO A 65 10.63 9.90 -8.35
CA PRO A 65 11.94 10.56 -8.40
C PRO A 65 12.79 10.30 -7.15
N GLN A 66 12.18 10.41 -5.96
CA GLN A 66 12.82 10.22 -4.67
C GLN A 66 13.22 8.75 -4.47
N LEU A 67 12.32 7.84 -4.80
CA LEU A 67 12.55 6.40 -4.74
C LEU A 67 13.69 5.98 -5.67
N ASN A 68 13.72 6.48 -6.91
CA ASN A 68 14.81 6.20 -7.85
C ASN A 68 16.16 6.74 -7.36
N ALA A 69 16.18 7.95 -6.79
CA ALA A 69 17.40 8.52 -6.22
C ALA A 69 17.90 7.69 -5.03
N PHE A 70 16.99 7.27 -4.14
CA PHE A 70 17.30 6.37 -3.02
C PHE A 70 17.86 5.03 -3.52
N LEU A 71 17.15 4.36 -4.44
CA LEU A 71 17.57 3.08 -5.00
C LEU A 71 18.93 3.18 -5.70
N LYS A 72 19.20 4.30 -6.40
CA LYS A 72 20.52 4.53 -7.01
C LYS A 72 21.62 4.58 -5.95
N GLY A 73 21.47 5.41 -4.92
CA GLY A 73 22.48 5.51 -3.86
C GLY A 73 22.63 4.22 -3.06
N PHE A 74 21.53 3.52 -2.82
CA PHE A 74 21.53 2.24 -2.13
C PHE A 74 22.24 1.14 -2.96
N ASN A 75 21.96 1.07 -4.26
CA ASN A 75 22.59 0.11 -5.18
C ASN A 75 24.08 0.41 -5.46
N GLU A 76 24.53 1.65 -5.28
CA GLU A 76 25.96 2.01 -5.35
C GLU A 76 26.75 1.40 -4.17
N LEU A 77 26.11 1.22 -3.02
CA LEU A 77 26.74 0.64 -1.83
C LEU A 77 26.55 -0.89 -1.75
N ILE A 78 25.34 -1.37 -2.07
CA ILE A 78 24.96 -2.78 -1.97
C ILE A 78 24.45 -3.24 -3.34
N PRO A 79 25.11 -4.20 -4.03
CA PRO A 79 24.63 -4.68 -5.32
C PRO A 79 23.21 -5.22 -5.25
N SER A 80 22.33 -4.77 -6.15
CA SER A 80 20.91 -5.17 -6.22
C SER A 80 20.71 -6.68 -6.33
N ASP A 81 21.65 -7.37 -6.99
CA ASP A 81 21.62 -8.83 -7.17
C ASP A 81 21.78 -9.62 -5.86
N LEU A 82 22.40 -9.01 -4.84
CA LEU A 82 22.58 -9.65 -3.54
C LEU A 82 21.27 -9.66 -2.74
N LEU A 83 20.52 -8.57 -2.81
CA LEU A 83 19.29 -8.39 -2.04
C LEU A 83 18.12 -9.15 -2.65
N GLY A 84 17.93 -9.05 -3.97
CA GLY A 84 16.80 -9.70 -4.64
C GLY A 84 16.88 -11.23 -4.72
N ARG A 85 18.06 -11.83 -4.50
CA ARG A 85 18.24 -13.30 -4.51
C ARG A 85 18.25 -13.94 -3.13
N MET A 86 18.62 -13.20 -2.09
CA MET A 86 18.93 -13.78 -0.78
C MET A 86 17.98 -13.35 0.35
N PHE A 87 17.21 -12.26 0.16
CA PHE A 87 16.37 -11.71 1.22
C PHE A 87 14.96 -11.39 0.74
N ASP A 88 13.95 -11.81 1.49
CA ASP A 88 12.58 -11.31 1.35
C ASP A 88 12.44 -9.88 1.93
N ASP A 89 11.30 -9.22 1.72
CA ASP A 89 11.04 -7.87 2.20
C ASP A 89 11.14 -7.74 3.73
N ARG A 90 10.76 -8.78 4.46
CA ARG A 90 10.81 -8.83 5.93
C ARG A 90 12.22 -9.09 6.44
N GLU A 91 13.00 -9.93 5.76
CA GLU A 91 14.40 -10.18 6.09
C GLU A 91 15.26 -8.95 5.83
N LEU A 92 14.97 -8.19 4.77
CA LEU A 92 15.65 -6.91 4.52
C LEU A 92 15.33 -5.89 5.62
N GLU A 93 14.06 -5.79 6.04
CA GLU A 93 13.66 -4.95 7.18
C GLU A 93 14.44 -5.34 8.45
N LEU A 94 14.54 -6.65 8.72
CA LEU A 94 15.25 -7.19 9.88
C LEU A 94 16.76 -6.94 9.82
N LEU A 95 17.36 -7.00 8.63
CA LEU A 95 18.77 -6.73 8.42
C LEU A 95 19.10 -5.26 8.71
N ILE A 96 18.24 -4.34 8.27
CA ILE A 96 18.41 -2.90 8.47
C ILE A 96 18.11 -2.50 9.92
N SER A 97 17.06 -3.06 10.51
CA SER A 97 16.55 -2.66 11.83
C SER A 97 17.16 -3.46 12.98
N GLY A 98 17.79 -4.59 12.69
CA GLY A 98 18.25 -5.57 13.67
C GLY A 98 17.13 -6.51 14.14
N LEU A 99 17.51 -7.58 14.84
CA LEU A 99 16.59 -8.53 15.46
C LEU A 99 16.06 -7.97 16.78
N PRO A 100 14.78 -7.56 16.88
CA PRO A 100 14.22 -7.15 18.16
C PRO A 100 14.03 -8.37 19.05
N THR A 101 14.30 -8.20 20.35
CA THR A 101 13.86 -9.19 21.35
C THR A 101 12.42 -8.86 21.72
N ILE A 102 11.50 -9.78 21.46
CA ILE A 102 10.09 -9.60 21.76
C ILE A 102 9.81 -10.10 23.18
N ASP A 103 9.36 -9.20 24.06
CA ASP A 103 8.81 -9.58 25.37
C ASP A 103 7.36 -10.04 25.18
N VAL A 104 7.16 -11.36 25.26
CA VAL A 104 5.84 -11.99 25.09
C VAL A 104 4.85 -11.56 26.18
N GLU A 105 5.34 -11.28 27.40
CA GLU A 105 4.48 -10.86 28.50
C GLU A 105 3.97 -9.44 28.30
N ASP A 106 4.84 -8.55 27.83
CA ASP A 106 4.43 -7.19 27.47
C ASP A 106 3.45 -7.18 26.29
N TRP A 107 3.74 -7.98 25.25
CA TRP A 107 2.84 -8.10 24.09
C TRP A 107 1.45 -8.62 24.52
N ARG A 108 1.40 -9.65 25.37
CA ARG A 108 0.13 -10.19 25.89
C ARG A 108 -0.65 -9.17 26.74
N LYS A 109 0.05 -8.33 27.52
CA LYS A 109 -0.58 -7.28 28.35
C LYS A 109 -1.20 -6.18 27.50
N ASN A 110 -0.57 -5.84 26.37
CA ASN A 110 -1.01 -4.75 25.48
C ASN A 110 -1.87 -5.23 24.29
N THR A 111 -2.31 -6.48 24.28
CA THR A 111 -3.21 -7.01 23.23
C THR A 111 -4.67 -6.86 23.63
N ILE A 112 -5.48 -6.27 22.73
CA ILE A 112 -6.93 -6.14 22.86
C ILE A 112 -7.61 -7.17 21.96
N TYR A 113 -8.55 -7.94 22.53
CA TYR A 113 -9.30 -8.97 21.81
C TYR A 113 -10.66 -8.43 21.38
N VAL A 114 -10.99 -8.58 20.10
CA VAL A 114 -12.30 -8.26 19.54
C VAL A 114 -13.00 -9.56 19.18
N ASN A 115 -14.19 -9.80 19.74
CA ASN A 115 -14.96 -11.05 19.61
C ASN A 115 -14.29 -12.31 20.21
N TYR A 116 -13.17 -12.15 20.91
CA TYR A 116 -12.46 -13.20 21.64
C TYR A 116 -12.17 -12.75 23.07
N THR A 117 -11.85 -13.71 23.93
CA THR A 117 -11.35 -13.49 25.29
C THR A 117 -9.98 -14.15 25.45
N LYS A 118 -9.25 -13.80 26.51
CA LYS A 118 -7.95 -14.40 26.83
C LYS A 118 -8.00 -15.92 27.03
N ASP A 119 -9.18 -16.45 27.34
CA ASP A 119 -9.43 -17.87 27.62
C ASP A 119 -10.07 -18.61 26.43
N SER A 120 -10.16 -17.96 25.26
CA SER A 120 -10.67 -18.63 24.06
C SER A 120 -9.67 -19.66 23.55
N ASP A 121 -10.13 -20.84 23.14
CA ASP A 121 -9.27 -21.95 22.70
C ASP A 121 -8.28 -21.58 21.57
N GLN A 122 -8.59 -20.56 20.77
CA GLN A 122 -7.73 -20.07 19.68
C GLN A 122 -6.63 -19.09 20.15
N ILE A 123 -6.71 -18.62 21.39
CA ILE A 123 -5.82 -17.61 22.00
C ILE A 123 -4.87 -18.25 23.04
N VAL A 124 -5.25 -19.41 23.59
CA VAL A 124 -4.50 -20.16 24.60
C VAL A 124 -3.29 -20.87 24.01
#